data_AF-A0A1C5QZH2-F1
#
_entry.id   AF-A0A1C5QZH2-F1
#
_cell.length_a   1.000
_cell.length_b   1.000
_cell.length_c   1.000
_cell.angle_alpha   90.00
_cell.angle_beta   90.00
_cell.angle_gamma   90.00
#
_symmetry.space_group_name_H-M   'P 1'
#
loop_
_entity.id
_entity.type
_entity.pdbx_description
1 polymer ?
#
loop_
_entity_poly.entity_id
_entity_poly.type
_entity_poly.pdbx_seq_one_letter_code
_entity_poly.pdbx_strand_id
1 'polypeptide(L)'
;MEARKYADLAMIEGHGYEPLPLDNLKDHIHEFDIIFNTIPSLILDDEILAKVKKDALIIDLASKPGGIDFDAAKSYGLKVIWALSLPGKIAPVSSGAIIKDTIMNIIKELGV
;
A
#
# COMPACT_ATOMS: atom_id res chain seq x y z
N MET A 1 8.37 5.49 6.65
CA MET A 1 7.96 4.44 5.68
C MET A 1 8.18 3.10 6.37
N GLU A 2 7.19 2.22 6.33
CA GLU A 2 7.26 0.95 7.05
C GLU A 2 7.86 -0.17 6.18
N ALA A 3 8.66 -1.05 6.79
CA ALA A 3 9.04 -2.34 6.19
C ALA A 3 9.36 -3.43 7.24
N ARG A 4 9.25 -4.71 6.84
CA ARG A 4 9.60 -5.87 7.67
C ARG A 4 11.05 -6.35 7.52
N LYS A 5 11.67 -6.22 6.34
CA LYS A 5 13.02 -6.76 6.09
C LYS A 5 14.07 -5.67 6.34
N TYR A 6 15.19 -6.05 6.97
CA TYR A 6 16.31 -5.13 7.21
C TYR A 6 16.89 -4.51 5.92
N ALA A 7 16.92 -5.27 4.82
CA ALA A 7 17.36 -4.74 3.53
C ALA A 7 16.44 -3.61 3.03
N ASP A 8 15.13 -3.74 3.23
CA ASP A 8 14.14 -2.73 2.83
C ASP A 8 14.23 -1.51 3.75
N LEU A 9 14.40 -1.70 5.06
CA LEU A 9 14.63 -0.61 6.02
C LEU A 9 15.89 0.20 5.69
N ALA A 10 17.00 -0.48 5.36
CA ALA A 10 18.23 0.17 4.92
C ALA A 10 18.05 0.91 3.58
N MET A 11 17.24 0.37 2.67
CA MET A 11 16.90 1.05 1.41
C MET A 11 16.09 2.33 1.66
N ILE A 12 15.12 2.28 2.58
CA ILE A 12 14.31 3.43 2.99
C ILE A 12 15.21 4.54 3.54
N GLU A 13 16.11 4.19 4.47
CA GLU A 13 17.10 5.13 5.02
C GLU A 13 18.04 5.68 3.94
N GLY A 14 18.54 4.81 3.06
CA GLY A 14 19.42 5.19 1.95
C GLY A 14 18.77 6.14 0.95
N HIS A 15 17.44 6.13 0.85
CA HIS A 15 16.66 7.09 0.06
C HIS A 15 16.31 8.39 0.82
N GLY A 16 16.75 8.54 2.07
CA GLY A 16 16.52 9.73 2.89
C GLY A 16 15.15 9.77 3.58
N TYR A 17 14.46 8.64 3.67
CA TYR A 17 13.20 8.52 4.41
C TYR A 17 13.47 7.92 5.80
N GLU A 18 12.54 8.15 6.73
CA GLU A 18 12.59 7.54 8.06
C GLU A 18 12.03 6.10 8.01
N PRO A 19 12.84 5.06 8.29
CA PRO A 19 12.39 3.68 8.33
C PRO A 19 11.62 3.38 9.63
N LEU A 20 10.51 2.64 9.50
CA LEU A 20 9.73 2.14 10.62
C LEU A 20 9.61 0.61 10.50
N PRO A 21 10.14 -0.19 11.45
CA PRO A 21 9.90 -1.62 11.45
C PRO A 21 8.41 -1.94 11.58
N LEU A 22 7.90 -2.92 10.82
CA LEU A 22 6.49 -3.32 10.85
C LEU A 22 5.95 -3.55 12.26
N ASP A 23 6.75 -4.23 13.09
CA ASP A 23 6.38 -4.61 14.45
C ASP A 23 6.16 -3.37 15.36
N ASN A 24 6.71 -2.22 14.98
CA ASN A 24 6.56 -0.95 15.71
C ASN A 24 5.43 -0.07 15.16
N LEU A 25 4.76 -0.48 14.07
CA LEU A 25 3.73 0.31 13.38
C LEU A 25 2.63 0.74 14.35
N LYS A 26 2.16 -0.20 15.18
CA LYS A 26 1.10 0.02 16.17
C LYS A 26 1.39 1.17 17.12
N ASP A 27 2.64 1.45 17.43
CA ASP A 27 2.99 2.51 18.38
C ASP A 27 3.16 3.87 17.71
N HIS A 28 3.38 3.92 16.40
CA HIS A 28 3.64 5.15 15.65
C HIS A 28 2.51 5.50 14.67
N ILE A 29 1.52 4.63 14.46
CA ILE A 29 0.44 4.85 13.47
C ILE A 29 -0.32 6.17 13.71
N HIS A 30 -0.39 6.61 14.95
CA HIS A 30 -1.05 7.85 15.39
C HIS A 30 -0.32 9.12 14.93
N GLU A 31 0.88 9.01 14.37
CA GLU A 31 1.68 10.16 13.91
C GLU A 31 1.30 10.59 12.49
N PHE A 32 0.70 9.70 11.69
CA PHE A 32 0.48 9.92 10.25
C PHE A 32 -0.88 10.53 9.92
N ASP A 33 -0.88 11.54 9.05
CA ASP A 33 -2.12 12.15 8.53
C ASP A 33 -2.64 11.43 7.26
N ILE A 34 -1.77 10.73 6.54
CA ILE A 34 -2.13 9.94 5.36
C ILE A 34 -1.38 8.60 5.43
N ILE A 35 -2.11 7.51 5.26
CA ILE A 35 -1.60 6.14 5.35
C ILE A 35 -1.86 5.43 4.01
N PHE A 36 -0.81 4.96 3.36
CA PHE A 36 -0.90 4.13 2.16
C PHE A 36 -0.57 2.69 2.50
N ASN A 37 -1.54 1.78 2.41
CA ASN A 37 -1.28 0.35 2.53
C ASN A 37 -0.96 -0.26 1.16
N THR A 38 0.16 -0.97 1.07
CA THR A 38 0.53 -1.78 -0.09
C THR A 38 0.67 -3.26 0.25
N ILE A 39 0.48 -3.65 1.51
CA ILE A 39 0.67 -5.02 1.97
C ILE A 39 -0.63 -5.82 1.77
N PRO A 40 -0.63 -6.93 1.00
CA PRO A 40 -1.82 -7.72 0.70
C PRO A 40 -2.14 -8.74 1.81
N SER A 41 -2.21 -8.26 3.04
CA SER A 41 -2.63 -9.04 4.21
C SER A 41 -3.16 -8.07 5.27
N LEU A 42 -4.02 -8.53 6.17
CA LEU A 42 -4.59 -7.70 7.24
C LEU A 42 -3.47 -7.18 8.17
N ILE A 43 -3.14 -5.88 8.05
CA ILE A 43 -2.13 -5.20 8.87
C ILE A 43 -2.76 -4.09 9.71
N LEU A 44 -3.72 -3.35 9.15
CA LEU A 44 -4.51 -2.37 9.88
C LEU A 44 -5.74 -3.06 10.44
N ASP A 45 -5.52 -3.84 11.50
CA ASP A 45 -6.56 -4.49 12.29
C ASP A 45 -7.24 -3.51 13.26
N ASP A 46 -8.25 -3.99 14.00
CA ASP A 46 -9.00 -3.19 14.96
C ASP A 46 -8.10 -2.47 15.98
N GLU A 47 -7.05 -3.15 16.48
CA GLU A 47 -6.16 -2.61 17.51
C GLU A 47 -5.30 -1.46 16.99
N ILE A 48 -4.80 -1.57 15.77
CA ILE A 48 -4.03 -0.49 15.12
C ILE A 48 -4.97 0.64 14.69
N LEU A 49 -6.14 0.33 14.11
CA LEU A 49 -7.12 1.31 13.66
C LEU A 49 -7.64 2.18 14.82
N ALA A 50 -7.78 1.62 16.02
CA ALA A 50 -8.17 2.38 17.21
C ALA A 50 -7.19 3.51 17.56
N LYS A 51 -5.93 3.42 17.13
CA LYS A 51 -4.87 4.41 17.37
C LYS A 51 -4.70 5.41 16.22
N VAL A 52 -5.37 5.22 15.08
CA VAL A 52 -5.26 6.13 13.93
C VAL A 52 -5.90 7.47 14.25
N LYS A 53 -5.25 8.57 13.82
CA LYS A 53 -5.83 9.93 13.88
C LYS A 53 -7.20 9.97 13.21
N LYS A 54 -8.19 10.61 13.84
CA LYS A 54 -9.57 10.64 13.34
C LYS A 54 -9.71 11.31 11.97
N ASP A 55 -8.87 12.29 11.68
CA ASP A 55 -8.84 13.04 10.43
C ASP A 55 -7.85 12.48 9.40
N ALA A 56 -7.17 11.36 9.71
CA ALA A 56 -6.27 10.72 8.76
C ALA A 56 -7.03 10.09 7.58
N LEU A 57 -6.38 10.12 6.42
CA LEU A 57 -6.85 9.45 5.21
C LEU A 57 -6.09 8.13 5.01
N ILE A 58 -6.81 7.02 4.94
CA ILE A 58 -6.23 5.71 4.63
C ILE A 58 -6.53 5.34 3.17
N ILE A 59 -5.51 4.97 2.42
CA ILE A 59 -5.60 4.53 1.02
C ILE A 59 -5.05 3.11 0.92
N ASP A 60 -5.91 2.14 0.64
CA ASP A 60 -5.50 0.76 0.41
C ASP A 60 -5.26 0.52 -1.07
N LEU A 61 -4.01 0.26 -1.43
CA LEU A 61 -3.56 -0.10 -2.77
C LEU A 61 -3.38 -1.60 -2.93
N ALA A 62 -3.45 -2.36 -1.84
CA ALA A 62 -3.26 -3.80 -1.87
C ALA A 62 -4.41 -4.50 -2.61
N SER A 63 -4.06 -5.57 -3.32
CA SER A 63 -5.02 -6.45 -3.98
C SER A 63 -5.98 -7.07 -2.96
N LYS A 64 -7.16 -7.48 -3.43
CA LYS A 64 -8.16 -8.17 -2.59
C LYS A 64 -7.52 -9.33 -1.80
N PRO A 65 -7.85 -9.50 -0.50
CA PRO A 65 -8.90 -8.80 0.26
C PRO A 65 -8.51 -7.40 0.81
N GLY A 66 -7.32 -6.88 0.48
CA GLY A 66 -6.78 -5.65 1.07
C GLY A 66 -5.94 -5.93 2.31
N GLY A 67 -5.61 -4.88 3.06
CA GLY A 67 -4.87 -4.99 4.32
C GLY A 67 -5.48 -4.25 5.50
N ILE A 68 -6.77 -3.91 5.40
CA ILE A 68 -7.51 -3.12 6.38
C ILE A 68 -8.74 -3.90 6.84
N ASP A 69 -9.02 -3.88 8.14
CA ASP A 69 -10.37 -4.20 8.64
C ASP A 69 -11.32 -3.04 8.31
N PHE A 70 -12.01 -3.15 7.17
CA PHE A 70 -12.91 -2.10 6.69
C PHE A 70 -14.11 -1.87 7.61
N ASP A 71 -14.58 -2.90 8.31
CA ASP A 71 -15.71 -2.78 9.23
C ASP A 71 -15.29 -2.03 10.50
N ALA A 72 -14.14 -2.38 11.07
CA ALA A 72 -13.55 -1.65 12.20
C ALA A 72 -13.28 -0.19 11.83
N ALA A 73 -12.63 0.06 10.69
CA ALA A 73 -12.33 1.41 10.22
C ALA A 73 -13.59 2.27 10.07
N LYS A 74 -14.66 1.68 9.51
CA LYS A 74 -15.97 2.33 9.41
C LYS A 74 -16.58 2.62 10.77
N SER A 75 -16.48 1.70 11.73
CA SER A 75 -17.00 1.88 13.09
C SER A 75 -16.29 3.02 13.84
N TYR A 76 -14.99 3.23 13.58
CA TYR A 76 -14.21 4.34 14.12
C TYR A 76 -14.44 5.66 13.36
N GLY A 77 -15.19 5.65 12.26
CA GLY A 77 -15.43 6.82 11.43
C GLY A 77 -14.21 7.28 10.64
N LEU A 78 -13.25 6.37 10.38
CA LEU A 78 -12.04 6.68 9.61
C LEU A 78 -12.35 6.77 8.12
N LYS A 79 -11.66 7.68 7.43
CA LYS A 79 -11.81 7.84 5.99
C LYS A 79 -10.89 6.86 5.27
N VAL A 80 -11.50 5.86 4.62
CA VAL A 80 -10.78 4.83 3.86
C VAL A 80 -11.15 4.89 2.38
N ILE A 81 -10.15 4.86 1.50
CA ILE A 81 -10.29 4.70 0.05
C ILE A 81 -9.65 3.39 -0.36
N TRP A 82 -10.45 2.46 -0.88
CA TRP A 82 -9.91 1.24 -1.50
C TRP A 82 -9.62 1.48 -2.98
N ALA A 83 -8.37 1.78 -3.29
CA ALA A 83 -7.94 2.27 -4.60
C ALA A 83 -7.47 1.14 -5.54
N LEU A 84 -8.37 0.21 -5.85
CA LEU A 84 -8.09 -0.89 -6.78
C LEU A 84 -7.95 -0.39 -8.23
N SER A 85 -6.97 -0.96 -8.95
CA SER A 85 -6.73 -0.74 -10.39
C SER A 85 -6.45 0.71 -10.79
N LEU A 86 -5.72 1.47 -9.97
CA LEU A 86 -5.35 2.86 -10.30
C LEU A 86 -4.69 3.03 -11.68
N PRO A 87 -3.72 2.20 -12.12
CA PRO A 87 -3.11 2.37 -13.44
C PRO A 87 -4.15 2.31 -14.57
N GLY A 88 -5.03 1.30 -14.55
CA GLY A 88 -6.07 1.15 -15.58
C GLY A 88 -7.16 2.22 -15.53
N LYS A 89 -7.43 2.81 -14.36
CA LYS A 89 -8.44 3.87 -14.20
C LYS A 89 -7.92 5.25 -14.58
N ILE A 90 -6.66 5.55 -14.25
CA ILE A 90 -6.09 6.90 -14.38
C ILE A 90 -5.25 7.05 -15.66
N ALA A 91 -4.53 6.00 -16.06
CA ALA A 91 -3.66 6.00 -17.22
C ALA A 91 -3.87 4.75 -18.10
N PRO A 92 -5.07 4.53 -18.65
CA PRO A 92 -5.41 3.31 -19.40
C PRO A 92 -4.54 3.11 -20.64
N VAL A 93 -4.24 4.18 -21.38
CA VAL A 93 -3.39 4.11 -22.59
C VAL A 93 -1.96 3.71 -22.22
N SER A 94 -1.37 4.36 -21.22
CA SER A 94 -0.02 4.05 -20.74
C SER A 94 0.05 2.63 -20.17
N SER A 95 -0.96 2.22 -19.39
CA SER A 95 -1.05 0.85 -18.86
C SER A 95 -1.14 -0.18 -19.97
N GLY A 96 -1.97 0.07 -21.00
CA GLY A 96 -2.08 -0.79 -22.17
C GLY A 96 -0.78 -0.87 -22.96
N ALA A 97 -0.06 0.24 -23.10
CA ALA A 97 1.24 0.28 -23.77
C ALA A 97 2.28 -0.58 -23.02
N ILE A 98 2.37 -0.45 -21.69
CA ILE A 98 3.26 -1.26 -20.84
C ILE A 98 2.94 -2.76 -21.02
N ILE A 99 1.66 -3.15 -20.95
CA ILE A 99 1.23 -4.54 -21.15
C ILE A 99 1.64 -5.05 -22.53
N LYS A 100 1.36 -4.27 -23.59
CA LYS A 100 1.72 -4.62 -24.97
C LYS A 100 3.24 -4.79 -25.12
N ASP A 101 4.04 -3.85 -24.62
CA ASP A 101 5.50 -3.92 -24.72
C ASP A 101 6.06 -5.14 -23.98
N THR A 102 5.54 -5.46 -22.78
CA THR A 102 5.91 -6.68 -22.05
C THR A 102 5.61 -7.94 -22.85
N ILE A 103 4.40 -8.07 -23.42
CA ILE A 103 4.02 -9.24 -24.23
C ILE A 103 4.94 -9.38 -25.45
N MET A 104 5.22 -8.28 -26.17
CA MET A 104 6.10 -8.31 -27.35
C MET A 104 7.53 -8.71 -27.00
N ASN A 105 8.04 -8.28 -25.84
CA ASN A 105 9.36 -8.69 -25.37
C ASN A 105 9.41 -10.20 -25.07
N ILE A 106 8.39 -10.74 -24.40
CA ILE A 106 8.28 -12.18 -24.10
C ILE A 106 8.24 -13.00 -25.41
N ILE A 107 7.42 -12.58 -26.39
CA ILE A 107 7.33 -13.24 -27.70
C ILE A 107 8.70 -13.25 -28.40
N LYS A 108 9.39 -12.11 -28.40
CA LYS A 108 10.73 -11.96 -29.00
C LYS A 108 11.76 -12.87 -28.34
N GLU A 109 11.75 -13.01 -27.01
CA GLU A 109 12.66 -13.91 -26.28
C GLU A 109 12.38 -15.39 -26.59
N LEU A 110 11.11 -15.75 -26.80
CA LEU A 110 10.71 -17.11 -27.15
C LEU A 110 10.93 -17.45 -28.64
N GLY A 111 11.24 -16.46 -29.48
CA GLY A 111 11.55 -16.67 -30.90
C GLY A 111 10.33 -17.00 -31.77
N VAL A 112 9.13 -16.58 -31.35
CA VAL A 112 7.86 -16.76 -32.09
C VAL A 112 7.51 -15.50 -32.87
#